data_AF-A0A1F5HCH2-F1
#
_entry.id   AF-A0A1F5HCH2-F1
#
_cell.length_a   1.000
_cell.length_b   1.000
_cell.length_c   1.000
_cell.angle_alpha   90.00
_cell.angle_beta   90.00
_cell.angle_gamma   90.00
#
_symmetry.space_group_name_H-M   'P 1'
#
loop_
_entity.id
_entity.type
_entity.pdbx_description
1 polymer ?
#
loop_
_entity_poly.entity_id
_entity_poly.type
_entity_poly.pdbx_seq_one_letter_code
_entity_poly.pdbx_strand_id
1 'polypeptide(L)'
;MWYQSFYIFRNIYTKVTVLDQNNNPVPKATVSITITLPSGSLASGSGSTAADGTITLRVRSRETGTYTSTIANVTKTNYTYDANNSQTTASLLAN
;
A
#
# COMPACT_ATOMS: atom_id res chain seq x y z
N MET A 1 5.33 6.01 -1.10
CA MET A 1 6.05 5.00 -0.30
C MET A 1 7.29 5.63 0.31
N TRP A 2 7.79 5.11 1.44
CA TRP A 2 9.10 5.48 2.00
C TRP A 2 9.73 4.26 2.66
N TYR A 3 11.01 4.35 3.02
CA TYR A 3 11.66 3.30 3.81
C TYR A 3 12.44 3.85 5.00
N GLN A 4 12.66 2.98 5.98
CA GLN A 4 13.59 3.20 7.08
C GLN A 4 14.54 2.01 7.20
N SER A 5 15.82 2.29 7.33
CA SER A 5 16.84 1.27 7.56
C SER A 5 17.03 1.02 9.06
N PHE A 6 17.06 -0.25 9.46
CA PHE A 6 17.39 -0.65 10.83
C PHE A 6 18.37 -1.81 10.78
N TYR A 7 19.65 -1.53 11.04
CA TYR A 7 20.75 -2.47 10.82
C TYR A 7 20.72 -3.00 9.37
N ILE A 8 20.58 -4.30 9.18
CA ILE A 8 20.48 -4.97 7.87
C ILE A 8 19.06 -5.00 7.29
N PHE A 9 18.07 -4.47 7.99
CA PHE A 9 16.68 -4.49 7.52
C PHE A 9 16.30 -3.18 6.86
N ARG A 10 15.43 -3.28 5.85
CA ARG A 10 14.70 -2.21 5.20
C ARG A 10 13.22 -2.38 5.55
N ASN A 11 12.66 -1.40 6.23
CA ASN A 11 11.25 -1.30 6.51
C ASN A 11 10.62 -0.42 5.45
N ILE A 12 9.90 -1.04 4.52
CA ILE A 12 9.19 -0.36 3.44
C ILE A 12 7.79 -0.03 3.93
N TYR A 13 7.39 1.22 3.77
CA TYR A 13 6.07 1.71 4.16
C TYR A 13 5.30 2.18 2.93
N THR A 14 4.07 1.70 2.82
CA THR A 14 3.13 2.05 1.77
C THR A 14 1.92 2.70 2.43
N LYS A 15 1.83 4.03 2.33
CA LYS A 15 0.62 4.77 2.69
C LYS A 15 -0.34 4.78 1.50
N VAL A 16 -1.59 4.43 1.76
CA VAL A 16 -2.69 4.49 0.82
C VAL A 16 -3.74 5.42 1.41
N THR A 17 -4.34 6.24 0.54
CA THR A 17 -5.49 7.09 0.88
C THR A 17 -6.66 6.62 0.02
N VAL A 18 -7.79 6.35 0.65
CA VAL A 18 -9.04 5.99 -0.04
C VAL A 18 -10.01 7.15 0.08
N LEU A 19 -10.41 7.68 -1.07
CA LEU A 19 -11.38 8.76 -1.19
C LEU A 19 -12.61 8.28 -1.96
N ASP A 20 -13.75 8.93 -1.72
CA ASP A 20 -14.95 8.78 -2.55
C ASP A 20 -14.89 9.72 -3.77
N GLN A 21 -15.92 9.67 -4.62
CA GLN A 21 -16.04 10.49 -5.82
C GLN A 21 -16.10 12.00 -5.54
N ASN A 22 -16.38 12.41 -4.31
CA ASN A 22 -16.47 13.80 -3.87
C ASN A 22 -15.19 14.24 -3.13
N ASN A 23 -14.10 13.45 -3.20
CA ASN A 23 -12.85 13.63 -2.46
C ASN A 23 -12.98 13.56 -0.93
N ASN A 24 -14.04 12.94 -0.40
CA ASN A 24 -14.14 12.70 1.04
C ASN A 24 -13.37 11.43 1.43
N PRO A 25 -12.68 11.42 2.59
CA PRO A 25 -12.01 10.23 3.08
C PRO A 25 -13.01 9.11 3.40
N VAL A 26 -12.70 7.88 3.00
CA VAL A 26 -13.55 6.71 3.27
C VAL A 26 -12.94 5.88 4.41
N PRO A 27 -13.51 5.95 5.63
CA PRO A 27 -13.02 5.19 6.77
C PRO A 27 -13.47 3.73 6.75
N LYS A 28 -12.68 2.85 7.38
CA LYS A 28 -12.95 1.41 7.49
C LYS A 28 -13.14 0.72 6.12
N ALA A 29 -12.49 1.21 5.07
CA ALA A 29 -12.37 0.53 3.80
C ALA A 29 -11.21 -0.47 3.89
N THR A 30 -11.42 -1.71 3.46
CA THR A 30 -10.38 -2.74 3.50
C THR A 30 -9.56 -2.67 2.22
N VAL A 31 -8.27 -2.37 2.36
CA VAL A 31 -7.32 -2.28 1.26
C VAL A 31 -6.45 -3.53 1.27
N SER A 32 -6.30 -4.18 0.12
CA SER A 32 -5.38 -5.30 -0.10
C SER A 32 -4.25 -4.87 -1.01
N ILE A 33 -3.01 -5.14 -0.62
CA ILE A 33 -1.80 -4.73 -1.34
C ILE A 33 -0.89 -5.94 -1.54
N THR A 34 -0.30 -6.01 -2.74
CA THR A 34 0.82 -6.89 -3.07
C THR A 34 2.06 -6.04 -3.27
N ILE A 35 3.20 -6.47 -2.74
CA ILE A 35 4.50 -5.79 -2.86
C ILE A 35 5.47 -6.77 -3.51
N THR A 36 5.98 -6.40 -4.69
CA THR A 36 7.09 -7.09 -5.35
C THR A 36 8.40 -6.59 -4.76
N LEU A 37 9.19 -7.50 -4.21
CA LEU A 37 10.53 -7.26 -3.68
C LEU A 37 11.57 -7.19 -4.82
N PRO A 38 12.78 -6.65 -4.56
CA PRO A 38 13.87 -6.62 -5.54
C PRO A 38 14.20 -7.99 -6.17
N SER A 39 14.08 -9.08 -5.39
CA SER A 39 14.28 -10.46 -5.86
C SER A 39 13.17 -10.97 -6.78
N GLY A 40 12.06 -10.24 -6.93
CA GLY A 40 10.84 -10.69 -7.59
C GLY A 40 9.87 -11.42 -6.66
N SER A 41 10.26 -11.70 -5.41
CA SER A 41 9.38 -12.30 -4.41
C SER A 41 8.17 -11.41 -4.12
N LEU A 42 7.02 -12.00 -3.85
CA LEU A 42 5.79 -11.27 -3.52
C LEU A 42 5.53 -11.32 -2.01
N ALA A 43 5.27 -10.17 -1.42
CA ALA A 43 4.68 -10.02 -0.10
C ALA A 43 3.26 -9.47 -0.24
N SER A 44 2.31 -9.93 0.57
CA SER A 44 0.94 -9.40 0.55
C SER A 44 0.50 -8.97 1.94
N GLY A 45 -0.44 -8.05 1.99
CA GLY A 45 -1.02 -7.57 3.23
C GLY A 45 -2.34 -6.87 2.99
N SER A 46 -3.14 -6.76 4.05
CA SER A 46 -4.39 -6.02 4.02
C SER A 46 -4.63 -5.30 5.34
N GLY A 47 -5.51 -4.32 5.30
CA GLY A 47 -6.01 -3.67 6.52
C GLY A 47 -7.08 -2.64 6.20
N SER A 48 -7.66 -2.07 7.25
CA SER A 48 -8.72 -1.08 7.12
C SER A 48 -8.21 0.35 7.25
N THR A 49 -8.76 1.27 6.46
CA THR A 49 -8.47 2.70 6.58
C THR A 49 -8.95 3.27 7.90
N ALA A 50 -8.19 4.22 8.43
CA ALA A 50 -8.52 5.00 9.62
C ALA A 50 -9.60 6.05 9.31
N ALA A 51 -9.97 6.87 10.29
CA ALA A 51 -10.98 7.91 10.17
C ALA A 51 -10.68 8.94 9.07
N ASP A 52 -9.38 9.18 8.80
CA ASP A 52 -8.89 10.07 7.75
C ASP A 52 -8.81 9.41 6.36
N GLY A 53 -9.34 8.19 6.20
CA GLY A 53 -9.31 7.46 4.94
C GLY A 53 -7.94 6.87 4.59
N THR A 54 -6.97 6.92 5.50
CA THR A 54 -5.62 6.43 5.22
C THR A 54 -5.32 5.10 5.90
N ILE A 55 -4.42 4.33 5.29
CA ILE A 55 -3.80 3.15 5.89
C ILE A 55 -2.32 3.15 5.53
N THR A 56 -1.47 2.72 6.47
CA THR A 56 -0.05 2.48 6.21
C THR A 56 0.28 1.03 6.47
N LEU A 57 0.74 0.33 5.43
CA LEU A 57 1.24 -1.04 5.51
C LEU A 57 2.76 -1.03 5.54
N ARG A 58 3.36 -1.97 6.28
CA ARG A 58 4.80 -2.12 6.41
C ARG A 58 5.23 -3.51 5.99
N VAL A 59 6.26 -3.58 5.14
CA VAL A 59 7.02 -4.80 4.86
C VAL A 59 8.43 -4.63 5.39
N ARG A 60 8.94 -5.66 6.08
CA ARG A 60 10.33 -5.73 6.53
C ARG A 60 11.08 -6.71 5.65
N SER A 61 12.16 -6.26 5.03
CA SER A 61 13.02 -7.06 4.16
C SER A 61 14.49 -6.81 4.48
N ARG A 62 15.40 -7.68 4.03
CA ARG A 62 16.86 -7.45 4.05
C ARG A 62 17.40 -7.07 2.68
N GLU A 63 16.55 -7.05 1.66
CA GLU A 63 16.93 -6.75 0.28
C GLU A 63 17.09 -5.25 0.07
N THR A 64 18.06 -4.90 -0.77
CA THR A 64 18.24 -3.56 -1.33
C THR A 64 17.81 -3.58 -2.79
N GLY A 65 17.24 -2.48 -3.29
CA GLY A 65 16.75 -2.36 -4.66
C GLY A 65 15.33 -1.81 -4.71
N THR A 66 14.68 -2.02 -5.85
CA THR A 66 13.34 -1.49 -6.12
C THR A 66 12.26 -2.39 -5.55
N TYR A 67 11.38 -1.79 -4.76
CA TYR A 67 10.13 -2.39 -4.28
C TYR A 67 8.97 -1.77 -5.04
N THR A 68 7.99 -2.57 -5.44
CA THR A 68 6.78 -2.09 -6.13
C THR A 68 5.55 -2.56 -5.38
N SER A 69 4.77 -1.62 -4.84
CA SER A 69 3.46 -1.90 -4.25
C SER A 69 2.37 -1.76 -5.30
N THR A 70 1.44 -2.71 -5.31
CA THR A 70 0.25 -2.72 -6.15
C THR A 70 -0.98 -2.95 -5.29
N ILE A 71 -1.97 -2.07 -5.38
CA ILE A 71 -3.29 -2.26 -4.80
C ILE A 71 -3.99 -3.38 -5.56
N ALA A 72 -4.25 -4.48 -4.88
CA ALA A 72 -4.95 -5.62 -5.45
C ALA A 72 -6.47 -5.41 -5.42
N ASN A 73 -6.99 -4.86 -4.32
CA ASN A 73 -8.42 -4.59 -4.17
C ASN A 73 -8.70 -3.59 -3.04
N VAL A 74 -9.83 -2.89 -3.14
CA VAL A 74 -10.40 -2.09 -2.05
C VAL A 74 -11.86 -2.47 -1.87
N THR A 75 -12.29 -2.78 -0.64
CA THR A 75 -13.68 -3.18 -0.37
C THR A 75 -14.29 -2.38 0.77
N LYS A 76 -15.54 -1.95 0.58
CA LYS A 76 -16.34 -1.24 1.56
C LYS A 76 -17.83 -1.43 1.22
N THR A 77 -18.66 -1.69 2.23
CA THR A 77 -20.12 -1.83 2.05
C THR A 77 -20.71 -0.57 1.41
N ASN A 78 -21.52 -0.73 0.35
CA ASN A 78 -22.15 0.33 -0.45
C ASN A 78 -21.18 1.19 -1.28
N TYR A 79 -19.93 0.74 -1.46
CA TYR A 79 -18.98 1.36 -2.38
C TYR A 79 -18.52 0.34 -3.42
N THR A 80 -18.25 0.85 -4.62
CA THR A 80 -17.62 0.09 -5.70
C THR A 80 -16.23 0.64 -5.92
N TYR A 81 -15.22 -0.24 -5.90
CA TYR A 81 -13.86 0.17 -6.18
C TYR A 81 -13.65 0.40 -7.68
N ASP A 82 -13.22 1.60 -8.03
CA ASP A 82 -12.84 1.97 -9.39
C ASP A 82 -11.32 1.91 -9.56
N ALA A 83 -10.82 0.77 -10.02
CA ALA A 83 -9.39 0.56 -10.24
C ALA A 83 -8.84 1.38 -11.44
N ASN A 84 -9.69 1.77 -12.39
CA ASN A 84 -9.24 2.44 -13.63
C ASN A 84 -8.91 3.91 -13.38
N ASN A 85 -9.63 4.55 -12.47
CA ASN A 85 -9.41 5.95 -12.08
C ASN A 85 -8.56 6.09 -10.81
N SER A 86 -8.10 4.98 -10.22
CA SER A 86 -7.27 4.98 -9.02
C SER A 86 -5.78 4.82 -9.33
N GLN A 87 -4.92 5.48 -8.56
CA GLN A 87 -3.50 5.13 -8.54
C GLN A 87 -3.32 3.80 -7.81
N THR A 88 -3.00 2.75 -8.57
CA THR A 88 -2.90 1.39 -8.03
C THR A 88 -1.47 0.93 -7.81
N THR A 89 -0.46 1.63 -8.32
CA THR A 89 0.94 1.22 -8.21
C THR A 89 1.84 2.33 -7.69
N ALA A 90 2.87 1.94 -6.94
CA ALA A 90 3.94 2.83 -6.51
C ALA A 90 5.25 2.04 -6.39
N SER A 91 6.37 2.67 -6.73
CA SER A 91 7.70 2.06 -6.60
C SER A 91 8.64 2.91 -5.73
N LEU A 92 9.57 2.25 -5.06
CA LEU A 92 10.57 2.87 -4.18
C LEU A 92 11.90 2.12 -4.28
N LEU A 93 12.99 2.85 -4.55
CA LEU A 93 14.34 2.33 -4.41
C LEU A 93 14.79 2.44 -2.95
N ALA A 94 15.09 1.30 -2.31
CA ALA A 94 15.64 1.24 -0.96
C ALA A 94 17.07 0.70 -0.98
N ASN A 95 18.03 1.51 -0.53
CA ASN A 95 19.46 1.19 -0.51
C ASN A 95 19.94 0.89 0.92
#